data_AF-A0A373G9D1-F1
#
_entry.id   AF-A0A373G9D1-F1
#
_cell.length_a   1.000
_cell.length_b   1.000
_cell.length_c   1.000
_cell.angle_alpha   90.00
_cell.angle_beta   90.00
_cell.angle_gamma   90.00
#
_symmetry.space_group_name_H-M   'P 1'
#
loop_
_entity.id
_entity.type
_entity.pdbx_description
1 polymer ?
#
loop_
_entity_poly.entity_id
_entity_poly.type
_entity_poly.pdbx_seq_one_letter_code
_entity_poly.pdbx_strand_id
1 'polypeptide(L)'
;MISALPISKPILYIDMDNVLVDFQSGINKLSEYEKREYEGRYDEVPDIFARMSPYEGAINAYHHLARFYDVYILSTAPWNNPSAWSDKLIWVRKWLGTDGYKRLILSHHKNLNNGDFLIDDRLKNGAENFSGELILFGSEQYPNWDSVVDYLISSK
;
A
#
# COMPACT_ATOMS: atom_id res chain seq x y z
N MET A 1 -16.68 38.91 -1.71
CA MET A 1 -16.01 37.80 -2.42
C MET A 1 -16.17 36.56 -1.56
N ILE A 2 -16.99 35.62 -2.01
CA ILE A 2 -17.11 34.31 -1.34
C ILE A 2 -15.86 33.55 -1.75
N SER A 3 -14.90 33.44 -0.83
CA SER A 3 -13.82 32.46 -0.96
C SER A 3 -14.50 31.10 -0.97
N ALA A 4 -14.55 30.44 -2.12
CA ALA A 4 -14.84 29.02 -2.15
C ALA A 4 -13.75 28.35 -1.29
N LEU A 5 -14.17 27.70 -0.21
CA LEU A 5 -13.28 26.83 0.54
C LEU A 5 -12.71 25.81 -0.46
N PRO A 6 -11.38 25.56 -0.46
CA PRO A 6 -10.83 24.53 -1.31
C PRO A 6 -11.54 23.21 -0.98
N ILE A 7 -12.16 22.59 -1.99
CA ILE A 7 -12.76 21.26 -1.86
C ILE A 7 -11.62 20.34 -1.42
N SER A 8 -11.75 19.75 -0.23
CA SER A 8 -10.77 18.78 0.26
C SER A 8 -10.76 17.59 -0.68
N LYS A 9 -9.57 17.18 -1.12
CA LYS A 9 -9.42 15.96 -1.93
C LYS A 9 -9.96 14.76 -1.13
N PRO A 10 -10.66 13.80 -1.78
CA PRO A 10 -11.03 12.55 -1.12
C PRO A 10 -9.79 11.81 -0.60
N ILE A 11 -9.92 11.15 0.53
CA ILE A 11 -8.87 10.35 1.18
C ILE A 11 -8.81 8.98 0.52
N LEU A 12 -7.63 8.66 -0.01
CA LEU A 12 -7.34 7.36 -0.60
C LEU A 12 -6.26 6.66 0.22
N TYR A 13 -6.59 5.50 0.77
CA TYR A 13 -5.61 4.59 1.36
C TYR A 13 -5.15 3.57 0.34
N ILE A 14 -3.85 3.25 0.37
CA ILE A 14 -3.23 2.24 -0.48
C ILE A 14 -2.46 1.28 0.41
N ASP A 15 -2.75 -0.02 0.34
CA ASP A 15 -1.92 -1.04 0.99
C ASP A 15 -0.52 -1.11 0.37
N MET A 16 0.44 -1.70 1.08
CA MET A 16 1.76 -1.96 0.52
C MET A 16 1.89 -3.34 -0.10
N ASP A 17 1.61 -4.40 0.65
CA ASP A 17 2.12 -5.74 0.33
C ASP A 17 1.28 -6.35 -0.79
N ASN A 18 1.91 -6.64 -1.94
CA ASN A 18 1.27 -7.02 -3.20
C ASN A 18 0.39 -5.94 -3.85
N VAL A 19 0.50 -4.68 -3.41
CA VAL A 19 -0.19 -3.53 -4.01
C VAL A 19 0.83 -2.49 -4.48
N LEU A 20 1.57 -1.87 -3.56
CA LEU A 20 2.70 -0.99 -3.90
C LEU A 20 4.00 -1.76 -4.08
N VAL A 21 4.18 -2.87 -3.37
CA VAL A 21 5.40 -3.68 -3.36
C VAL A 21 5.12 -5.09 -3.87
N ASP A 22 6.06 -5.65 -4.63
CA ASP A 22 6.04 -7.07 -5.00
C ASP A 22 6.70 -7.89 -3.89
N PHE A 23 5.91 -8.58 -3.07
CA PHE A 23 6.43 -9.39 -1.97
C PHE A 23 7.33 -10.53 -2.45
N GLN A 24 7.01 -11.13 -3.61
CA GLN A 24 7.80 -12.21 -4.20
C GLN A 24 9.21 -11.75 -4.57
N SER A 25 9.36 -10.49 -5.01
CA SER A 25 10.69 -9.91 -5.26
C SER A 25 11.58 -9.86 -4.01
N GLY A 26 10.99 -9.76 -2.81
CA GLY A 26 11.69 -9.86 -1.54
C GLY A 26 12.16 -11.29 -1.27
N ILE A 27 11.28 -12.27 -1.44
CA ILE A 27 11.59 -13.71 -1.31
C ILE A 27 12.72 -14.12 -2.26
N ASN A 28 12.68 -13.63 -3.51
CA ASN A 28 13.68 -13.94 -4.53
C ASN A 28 15.09 -13.45 -4.16
N LYS A 29 15.20 -12.44 -3.28
CA LYS A 29 16.46 -11.88 -2.79
C LYS A 29 16.96 -12.53 -1.50
N LEU A 30 16.20 -13.47 -0.92
CA LEU A 30 16.63 -14.20 0.26
C LEU A 30 17.73 -15.20 -0.08
N SER A 31 18.66 -15.37 0.86
CA SER A 31 19.62 -16.48 0.84
C SER A 31 18.91 -17.83 1.00
N GLU A 32 19.56 -18.91 0.58
CA GLU A 32 19.04 -20.26 0.76
C GLU A 32 18.88 -20.65 2.24
N TYR A 33 19.65 -20.03 3.14
CA TYR A 33 19.46 -20.20 4.57
C TYR A 33 18.17 -19.52 5.05
N GLU A 34 17.97 -18.25 4.72
CA GLU A 34 16.74 -17.51 5.07
C GLU A 34 15.50 -18.20 4.50
N LYS A 35 15.54 -18.70 3.26
CA LYS A 35 14.42 -19.45 2.66
C LYS A 35 14.06 -20.70 3.45
N ARG A 36 15.05 -21.45 3.96
CA ARG A 36 14.77 -22.65 4.77
C ARG A 36 14.30 -22.30 6.18
N GLU A 37 14.94 -21.34 6.82
CA GLU A 37 14.62 -20.94 8.20
C GLU A 37 13.20 -20.38 8.33
N TYR A 38 12.76 -19.60 7.33
CA TYR A 38 11.49 -18.89 7.34
C TYR A 38 10.45 -19.48 6.38
N GLU A 39 10.59 -20.76 5.99
CA GLU A 39 9.63 -21.43 5.11
C GLU A 39 8.20 -21.29 5.65
N GLY A 40 7.29 -20.77 4.82
CA GLY A 40 5.89 -20.52 5.19
C GLY A 40 5.63 -19.26 6.03
N ARG A 41 6.68 -18.54 6.42
CA ARG A 41 6.64 -17.31 7.26
C ARG A 41 7.66 -16.27 6.78
N TYR A 42 7.79 -16.12 5.47
CA TYR A 42 8.79 -15.23 4.87
C TYR A 42 8.61 -13.77 5.26
N ASP A 43 7.41 -13.36 5.65
CA ASP A 43 7.12 -12.03 6.19
C ASP A 43 7.77 -11.79 7.56
N GLU A 44 8.26 -12.84 8.22
CA GLU A 44 9.05 -12.76 9.47
C GLU A 44 10.55 -12.55 9.24
N VAL A 45 11.03 -12.60 8.00
CA VAL A 45 12.46 -12.41 7.70
C VAL A 45 12.86 -10.96 7.98
N PRO A 46 13.90 -10.72 8.79
CA PRO A 46 14.41 -9.37 9.02
C PRO A 46 14.82 -8.68 7.73
N ASP A 47 14.51 -7.39 7.64
CA ASP A 47 14.82 -6.48 6.53
C ASP A 47 14.12 -6.81 5.20
N ILE A 48 13.25 -7.83 5.13
CA ILE A 48 12.70 -8.32 3.85
C ILE A 48 11.91 -7.24 3.11
N PHE A 49 11.12 -6.44 3.83
CA PHE A 49 10.29 -5.40 3.22
C PHE A 49 11.12 -4.29 2.58
N ALA A 50 12.33 -4.00 3.10
CA ALA A 50 13.23 -3.03 2.51
C ALA A 50 13.88 -3.56 1.21
N ARG A 51 13.94 -4.88 1.04
CA ARG A 51 14.49 -5.55 -0.15
C ARG A 51 13.49 -5.62 -1.30
N MET A 52 12.19 -5.41 -1.07
CA MET A 52 11.16 -5.55 -2.12
C MET A 52 11.29 -4.49 -3.21
N SER A 53 11.03 -4.90 -4.44
CA SER A 53 10.84 -4.04 -5.59
C SER A 53 9.40 -3.50 -5.62
N PRO A 54 9.15 -2.35 -6.27
CA PRO A 54 7.79 -1.90 -6.54
C PRO A 54 7.00 -2.91 -7.36
N TYR A 55 5.70 -3.00 -7.08
CA TYR A 55 4.77 -3.69 -7.95
C TYR A 55 4.69 -2.97 -9.31
N GLU A 56 4.46 -3.70 -10.39
CA GLU A 56 4.40 -3.13 -11.74
C GLU A 56 3.36 -2.00 -11.81
N GLY A 57 3.76 -0.83 -12.32
CA GLY A 57 2.89 0.36 -12.42
C GLY A 57 2.67 1.15 -11.12
N ALA A 58 2.99 0.58 -9.95
CA ALA A 58 2.63 1.16 -8.65
C ALA A 58 3.16 2.58 -8.40
N ILE A 59 4.42 2.83 -8.74
CA ILE A 59 5.05 4.15 -8.49
C ILE A 59 4.37 5.23 -9.32
N ASN A 60 4.16 4.97 -10.61
CA ASN A 60 3.49 5.91 -11.50
C ASN A 60 2.04 6.14 -11.06
N ALA A 61 1.32 5.08 -10.69
CA ALA A 61 -0.06 5.17 -10.22
C ALA A 61 -0.16 5.99 -8.92
N TYR A 62 0.72 5.76 -7.95
CA TYR A 62 0.75 6.53 -6.69
C TYR A 62 0.89 8.02 -6.94
N HIS A 63 1.89 8.43 -7.72
CA HIS A 63 2.14 9.84 -8.05
C HIS A 63 1.00 10.44 -8.87
N HIS A 64 0.39 9.66 -9.77
CA HIS A 64 -0.77 10.11 -10.51
C HIS A 64 -1.95 10.39 -9.57
N LEU A 65 -2.33 9.42 -8.74
CA LEU A 65 -3.47 9.51 -7.83
C LEU A 65 -3.28 10.60 -6.77
N ALA A 66 -2.06 10.87 -6.32
CA ALA A 66 -1.73 11.98 -5.40
C ALA A 66 -2.14 13.36 -5.94
N ARG A 67 -2.29 13.51 -7.27
CA ARG A 67 -2.79 14.75 -7.88
C ARG A 67 -4.28 14.96 -7.61
N PHE A 68 -5.06 13.90 -7.42
CA PHE A 68 -6.53 13.92 -7.33
C PHE A 68 -7.08 13.52 -5.96
N TYR A 69 -6.26 12.89 -5.12
CA TYR A 69 -6.61 12.35 -3.80
C TYR A 69 -5.63 12.84 -2.72
N ASP A 70 -6.05 12.87 -1.46
CA ASP A 70 -5.13 12.96 -0.32
C ASP A 70 -4.70 11.53 0.03
N VAL A 71 -3.57 11.12 -0.54
CA VAL A 71 -3.13 9.72 -0.54
C VAL A 71 -2.33 9.39 0.71
N TYR A 72 -2.69 8.29 1.36
CA TYR A 72 -1.97 7.69 2.47
C TYR A 72 -1.69 6.22 2.18
N ILE A 73 -0.62 5.72 2.78
CA ILE A 73 -0.24 4.31 2.72
C ILE A 73 -0.73 3.69 4.02
N LEU A 74 -1.58 2.67 3.94
CA LEU A 74 -2.17 2.01 5.10
C LEU A 74 -1.77 0.55 5.10
N SER A 75 -0.66 0.25 5.77
CA SER A 75 -0.06 -1.08 5.75
C SER A 75 -0.08 -1.75 7.11
N THR A 76 -0.11 -3.07 7.11
CA THR A 76 0.08 -3.89 8.30
C THR A 76 1.54 -4.29 8.38
N ALA A 77 2.11 -4.37 9.58
CA ALA A 77 3.43 -4.95 9.76
C ALA A 77 3.33 -6.25 10.58
N PRO A 78 3.99 -7.35 10.17
CA PRO A 78 3.88 -8.62 10.87
C PRO A 78 4.32 -8.52 12.33
N TRP A 79 3.58 -9.18 13.22
CA TRP A 79 3.82 -9.13 14.66
C TRP A 79 5.20 -9.67 15.06
N ASN A 80 5.65 -10.72 14.39
CA ASN A 80 6.92 -11.38 14.64
C ASN A 80 8.09 -10.79 13.85
N ASN A 81 7.89 -9.66 13.15
CA ASN A 81 8.95 -8.97 12.40
C ASN A 81 9.11 -7.51 12.85
N PRO A 82 9.93 -7.24 13.88
CA PRO A 82 10.16 -5.88 14.35
C PRO A 82 10.78 -4.95 13.30
N SER A 83 11.58 -5.45 12.36
CA SER A 83 12.21 -4.59 11.33
C SER A 83 11.18 -4.07 10.32
N ALA A 84 10.06 -4.79 10.14
CA ALA A 84 9.06 -4.47 9.12
C ALA A 84 8.54 -3.01 9.22
N TRP A 85 8.50 -2.44 10.43
CA TRP A 85 8.08 -1.05 10.65
C TRP A 85 9.04 -0.06 9.99
N SER A 86 10.34 -0.21 10.28
CA SER A 86 11.38 0.63 9.70
C SER A 86 11.58 0.34 8.22
N ASP A 87 11.44 -0.92 7.81
CA ASP A 87 11.65 -1.35 6.43
C ASP A 87 10.63 -0.72 5.49
N LYS A 88 9.35 -0.69 5.89
CA LYS A 88 8.28 -0.03 5.12
C LYS A 88 8.54 1.46 5.01
N LEU A 89 9.01 2.12 6.08
CA LEU A 89 9.42 3.53 6.02
C LEU A 89 10.57 3.75 5.03
N ILE A 90 11.61 2.91 5.10
CA ILE A 90 12.78 2.99 4.22
C ILE A 90 12.35 2.81 2.76
N TRP A 91 11.48 1.84 2.50
CA TRP A 91 10.92 1.59 1.17
C TRP A 91 10.16 2.81 0.63
N VAL A 92 9.25 3.38 1.43
CA VAL A 92 8.47 4.57 1.05
C VAL A 92 9.39 5.74 0.73
N ARG A 93 10.40 6.00 1.58
CA ARG A 93 11.38 7.08 1.33
C ARG A 93 12.16 6.87 0.04
N LYS A 94 12.52 5.63 -0.27
CA LYS A 94 13.31 5.27 -1.46
C LYS A 94 12.52 5.46 -2.74
N TRP A 95 11.26 5.03 -2.78
CA TRP A 95 10.51 4.89 -4.02
C TRP A 95 9.47 5.97 -4.27
N LEU A 96 8.87 6.54 -3.21
CA LEU A 96 7.78 7.53 -3.34
C LEU A 96 8.22 8.96 -3.02
N GLY A 97 9.45 9.13 -2.50
CA GLY A 97 10.08 10.44 -2.33
C GLY A 97 9.22 11.45 -1.56
N THR A 98 9.06 12.65 -2.13
CA THR A 98 8.32 13.77 -1.53
C THR A 98 6.83 13.47 -1.37
N ASP A 99 6.23 12.76 -2.32
CA ASP A 99 4.80 12.49 -2.30
C ASP A 99 4.45 11.45 -1.21
N GLY A 100 5.38 10.55 -0.90
CA GLY A 100 5.26 9.61 0.22
C GLY A 100 5.65 10.19 1.60
N TYR A 101 6.13 11.43 1.67
CA TYR A 101 6.63 12.01 2.92
C TYR A 101 5.51 12.14 3.97
N LYS A 102 5.70 11.48 5.12
CA LYS A 102 4.72 11.41 6.22
C LYS A 102 3.35 10.84 5.81
N ARG A 103 3.31 9.97 4.79
CA ARG A 103 2.07 9.32 4.33
C ARG A 103 1.88 7.88 4.81
N LEU A 104 2.90 7.27 5.44
CA LEU A 104 2.82 5.90 5.96
C LEU A 104 2.09 5.83 7.30
N ILE A 105 1.08 4.98 7.36
CA ILE A 105 0.33 4.58 8.54
C ILE A 105 0.48 3.07 8.70
N LEU A 106 0.91 2.64 9.89
CA LEU A 106 0.98 1.23 10.25
C LEU A 106 -0.18 0.88 11.18
N SER A 107 -1.06 -0.03 10.74
CA SER A 107 -2.22 -0.46 11.53
C SER A 107 -2.60 -1.90 11.20
N HIS A 108 -2.98 -2.66 12.23
CA HIS A 108 -3.63 -3.97 12.08
C HIS A 108 -5.15 -3.90 11.89
N HIS A 109 -5.73 -2.70 12.01
CA HIS A 109 -7.16 -2.46 11.93
C HIS A 109 -7.44 -1.34 10.93
N LYS A 110 -7.52 -1.71 9.64
CA LYS A 110 -7.74 -0.76 8.55
C LYS A 110 -9.11 -0.08 8.65
N ASN A 111 -10.12 -0.81 9.13
CA ASN A 111 -11.47 -0.31 9.39
C ASN A 111 -11.58 0.84 10.41
N LEU A 112 -10.54 1.08 11.22
CA LEU A 112 -10.54 2.20 12.18
C LEU A 112 -10.11 3.53 11.55
N ASN A 113 -9.59 3.51 10.32
CA ASN A 113 -9.18 4.73 9.62
C ASN A 113 -10.36 5.29 8.84
N ASN A 114 -10.62 6.58 8.97
CA ASN A 114 -11.64 7.28 8.20
C ASN A 114 -11.07 7.66 6.82
N GLY A 115 -11.75 7.28 5.75
CA GLY A 115 -11.40 7.67 4.38
C GLY A 115 -12.42 7.18 3.37
N ASP A 116 -12.29 7.66 2.14
CA ASP A 116 -13.27 7.44 1.08
C ASP A 116 -13.00 6.14 0.32
N PHE A 117 -11.73 5.78 0.13
CA PHE A 117 -11.30 4.60 -0.63
C PHE A 117 -10.14 3.87 0.05
N LEU A 118 -10.10 2.54 -0.11
CA LEU A 118 -8.98 1.67 0.24
C LEU A 118 -8.66 0.75 -0.94
N ILE A 119 -7.42 0.78 -1.43
CA ILE A 119 -6.90 -0.22 -2.37
C ILE A 119 -6.13 -1.27 -1.57
N ASP A 120 -6.55 -2.53 -1.63
CA ASP A 120 -5.98 -3.64 -0.86
C ASP A 120 -6.03 -4.95 -1.66
N ASP A 121 -5.05 -5.84 -1.48
CA ASP A 121 -5.05 -7.16 -2.14
C ASP A 121 -5.92 -8.18 -1.38
N ARG A 122 -6.32 -7.87 -0.14
CA ARG A 122 -6.97 -8.82 0.77
C ARG A 122 -8.12 -8.18 1.54
N LEU A 123 -9.00 -9.05 2.03
CA LEU A 123 -10.13 -8.71 2.90
C LEU A 123 -9.76 -8.65 4.40
N LYS A 124 -8.49 -8.93 4.74
CA LYS A 124 -8.02 -9.12 6.12
C LYS A 124 -7.74 -7.80 6.84
N ASN A 125 -7.46 -7.88 8.14
CA ASN A 125 -7.03 -6.75 8.97
C ASN A 125 -8.03 -5.58 8.96
N GLY A 126 -9.32 -5.91 8.84
CA GLY A 126 -10.40 -4.93 8.78
C GLY A 126 -10.65 -4.33 7.39
N ALA A 127 -9.96 -4.73 6.32
CA ALA A 127 -10.22 -4.21 4.98
C ALA A 127 -11.67 -4.48 4.52
N GLU A 128 -12.21 -5.69 4.77
CA GLU A 128 -13.60 -6.03 4.45
C GLU A 128 -14.65 -5.15 5.15
N ASN A 129 -14.27 -4.57 6.29
CA ASN A 129 -15.13 -3.72 7.13
C ASN A 129 -14.73 -2.24 7.03
N PHE A 130 -13.94 -1.87 6.02
CA PHE A 130 -13.58 -0.48 5.79
C PHE A 130 -14.85 0.33 5.45
N SER A 131 -15.01 1.51 6.04
CA SER A 131 -16.24 2.30 5.91
C SER A 131 -16.39 2.98 4.56
N GLY A 132 -15.26 3.25 3.89
CA GLY A 132 -15.22 3.71 2.51
C GLY A 132 -15.28 2.54 1.52
N GLU A 133 -15.07 2.83 0.24
CA GLU A 133 -15.08 1.80 -0.79
C GLU A 133 -13.77 1.01 -0.80
N LEU A 134 -13.88 -0.32 -0.78
CA LEU A 134 -12.75 -1.22 -0.95
C LEU A 134 -12.58 -1.58 -2.44
N ILE A 135 -11.40 -1.25 -2.98
CA ILE A 135 -10.94 -1.65 -4.31
C ILE A 135 -10.01 -2.86 -4.12
N LEU A 136 -10.53 -4.05 -4.41
CA LEU A 136 -9.79 -5.30 -4.25
C LEU A 136 -8.78 -5.49 -5.40
N PHE A 137 -7.53 -5.10 -5.16
CA PHE A 137 -6.44 -5.17 -6.12
C PHE A 137 -6.10 -6.62 -6.48
N GLY A 138 -5.84 -6.90 -7.77
CA GLY A 138 -5.59 -8.25 -8.27
C GLY A 138 -6.84 -9.12 -8.44
N SER A 139 -8.04 -8.56 -8.19
CA SER A 139 -9.31 -9.22 -8.50
C SER A 139 -9.62 -9.21 -10.00
N GLU A 140 -10.69 -9.90 -10.42
CA GLU A 140 -11.17 -9.87 -11.82
C GLU A 140 -11.53 -8.45 -12.27
N GLN A 141 -12.11 -7.63 -11.39
CA GLN A 141 -12.52 -6.25 -11.71
C GLN A 141 -11.34 -5.28 -11.71
N TYR A 142 -10.36 -5.49 -10.84
CA TYR A 142 -9.20 -4.60 -10.67
C TYR A 142 -7.89 -5.38 -10.74
N PRO A 143 -7.57 -6.02 -11.89
CA PRO A 143 -6.44 -6.94 -11.99
C PRO A 143 -5.07 -6.29 -11.87
N ASN A 144 -4.97 -4.97 -12.07
CA ASN A 144 -3.70 -4.23 -12.08
C ASN A 144 -3.88 -2.73 -11.85
N TRP A 145 -2.78 -2.00 -11.75
CA TRP A 145 -2.79 -0.55 -11.54
C TRP A 145 -3.48 0.25 -12.64
N ASP A 146 -3.41 -0.17 -13.90
CA ASP A 146 -4.07 0.54 -15.00
C ASP A 146 -5.60 0.54 -14.79
N SER A 147 -6.17 -0.63 -14.49
CA SER A 147 -7.62 -0.75 -14.21
C SER A 147 -8.08 0.06 -13.00
N VAL A 148 -7.25 0.15 -11.96
CA VAL A 148 -7.54 0.91 -10.73
C VAL A 148 -7.47 2.41 -10.98
N VAL A 149 -6.44 2.87 -11.70
CA VAL A 149 -6.28 4.28 -12.06
C VAL A 149 -7.43 4.70 -12.97
N ASP A 150 -7.76 3.91 -13.99
CA ASP A 150 -8.87 4.20 -14.90
C ASP A 150 -10.19 4.35 -14.12
N TYR A 151 -10.49 3.46 -13.17
CA TYR A 151 -11.68 3.55 -12.33
C TYR A 151 -11.70 4.84 -11.47
N LEU A 152 -10.60 5.12 -10.77
CA LEU A 152 -10.50 6.25 -9.85
C LEU A 152 -10.39 7.61 -10.53
N ILE A 153 -10.04 7.65 -11.81
CA ILE A 153 -9.90 8.89 -12.58
C ILE A 153 -11.09 9.12 -13.51
N SER A 154 -11.68 8.09 -14.12
CA SER A 154 -12.85 8.26 -15.01
C SER A 154 -14.08 8.85 -14.33
N SER A 155 -14.13 8.79 -13.00
CA SER A 155 -15.17 9.37 -12.15
C SER A 155 -14.93 10.84 -11.77
N LYS A 156 -13.88 11.48 -12.29
CA LYS A 156 -13.43 12.85 -11.93
C LYS A 156 -13.14 13.72 -13.15
#